data_AF-A0A182PKI6-F1
#
_entry.id   AF-A0A182PKI6-F1
#
_cell.length_a   1.000
_cell.length_b   1.000
_cell.length_c   1.000
_cell.angle_alpha   90.00
_cell.angle_beta   90.00
_cell.angle_gamma   90.00
#
_symmetry.space_group_name_H-M   'P 1'
#
loop_
_entity.id
_entity.type
_entity.pdbx_description
1 polymer ?
#
loop_
_entity_poly.entity_id
_entity_poly.type
_entity_poly.pdbx_seq_one_letter_code
_entity_poly.pdbx_strand_id
1 'polypeptide(L)'
;WIQCTVLAISSLQAISAKRIDTAVLTDILAIDETTPNPNEHLAIRLLKYFMFGGILQAISEQTHIPREKLVIGGPSLFQDKHSLAGSGLHAAHVIRVCAIDETLAMRHPNLTIALQNYIGHTQNVPPVFNRWGGIGGAIDLFQSSNLTELAKINFTRGYAGRNEQIVKVIVEIFRKIIEKYANGFKHSLFNLQEATIYCTDPARLFHKGREGYDMVKNKMFERHYFALAKPTSRAEIYNSTVCNDSIKKMKCPRFY
;
A
#
# COMPACT_ATOMS: atom_id res chain seq x y z
N TRP A 1 2.04 -36.04 -58.56
CA TRP A 1 1.89 -36.53 -57.18
C TRP A 1 2.08 -35.36 -56.22
N ILE A 2 0.97 -34.85 -55.67
CA ILE A 2 0.72 -34.36 -54.29
C ILE A 2 1.83 -33.51 -53.62
N GLN A 3 1.71 -32.19 -53.34
CA GLN A 3 0.88 -31.42 -52.38
C GLN A 3 1.71 -30.94 -51.14
N CYS A 4 1.57 -29.64 -50.82
CA CYS A 4 1.49 -29.00 -49.49
C CYS A 4 2.61 -29.04 -48.40
N THR A 5 3.01 -27.81 -48.01
CA THR A 5 2.98 -27.22 -46.63
C THR A 5 3.87 -27.80 -45.52
N VAL A 6 4.64 -26.92 -44.83
CA VAL A 6 4.45 -26.52 -43.42
C VAL A 6 5.65 -25.66 -42.93
N LEU A 7 5.31 -24.42 -42.57
CA LEU A 7 6.06 -23.55 -41.67
C LEU A 7 6.13 -24.18 -40.27
N ALA A 8 7.31 -24.31 -39.69
CA ALA A 8 7.47 -24.58 -38.25
C ALA A 8 8.48 -23.61 -37.65
N ILE A 9 7.92 -22.55 -37.09
CA ILE A 9 8.51 -21.66 -36.10
C ILE A 9 8.94 -22.50 -34.89
N SER A 10 10.20 -22.38 -34.46
CA SER A 10 10.58 -22.68 -33.09
C SER A 10 11.39 -21.51 -32.53
N SER A 11 10.61 -20.56 -32.01
CA SER A 11 11.01 -19.44 -31.17
C SER A 11 11.66 -19.93 -29.87
N LEU A 12 12.98 -19.86 -29.79
CA LEU A 12 13.72 -19.76 -28.54
C LEU A 12 14.08 -18.29 -28.32
N GLN A 13 13.07 -17.46 -28.01
CA GLN A 13 13.32 -16.19 -27.35
C GLN A 13 13.39 -16.48 -25.85
N ALA A 14 14.62 -16.48 -25.36
CA ALA A 14 14.93 -16.38 -23.95
C ALA A 14 14.13 -15.22 -23.36
N ILE A 15 13.20 -15.55 -22.47
CA ILE A 15 12.51 -14.60 -21.62
C ILE A 15 13.59 -14.00 -20.73
N SER A 16 14.08 -12.81 -21.13
CA SER A 16 14.95 -11.98 -20.32
C SER A 16 14.18 -11.63 -19.05
N ALA A 17 14.44 -12.40 -17.99
CA ALA A 17 14.03 -12.09 -16.64
C ALA A 17 14.68 -10.75 -16.29
N LYS A 18 13.89 -9.68 -16.43
CA LYS A 18 14.30 -8.32 -16.11
C LYS A 18 14.69 -8.31 -14.63
N ARG A 19 15.99 -8.31 -14.37
CA ARG A 19 16.60 -8.24 -13.04
C ARG A 19 16.07 -6.96 -12.39
N ILE A 20 15.17 -7.11 -11.43
CA ILE A 20 14.72 -5.99 -10.59
C ILE A 20 15.97 -5.50 -9.87
N ASP A 21 16.28 -4.22 -10.02
CA ASP A 21 17.50 -3.63 -9.50
C ASP A 21 17.53 -3.79 -7.97
N THR A 22 18.54 -4.49 -7.46
CA THR A 22 18.64 -4.93 -6.06
C THR A 22 18.60 -3.73 -5.10
N ALA A 23 19.06 -2.55 -5.54
CA ALA A 23 18.99 -1.30 -4.79
C ALA A 23 17.54 -0.87 -4.50
N VAL A 24 16.64 -0.99 -5.48
CA VAL A 24 15.23 -0.61 -5.35
C VAL A 24 14.45 -1.56 -4.43
N LEU A 25 14.85 -2.84 -4.38
CA LEU A 25 14.29 -3.82 -3.46
C LEU A 25 14.71 -3.55 -2.00
N THR A 26 15.88 -2.95 -1.79
CA THR A 26 16.43 -2.67 -0.45
C THR A 26 15.69 -1.50 0.20
N ASP A 27 15.36 -0.43 -0.54
CA ASP A 27 14.55 0.71 -0.06
C ASP A 27 13.10 0.32 0.31
N ILE A 28 12.55 -0.72 -0.34
CA ILE A 28 11.16 -1.16 -0.10
C ILE A 28 11.05 -2.03 1.17
N LEU A 29 12.12 -2.73 1.51
CA LEU A 29 12.20 -3.74 2.56
C LEU A 29 12.96 -3.24 3.80
N ALA A 30 13.54 -2.03 3.76
CA ALA A 30 14.11 -1.36 4.91
C ALA A 30 12.98 -0.91 5.85
N ILE A 31 12.63 -1.78 6.79
CA ILE A 31 11.57 -1.58 7.78
C ILE A 31 12.06 -0.78 9.01
N ASP A 32 13.33 -0.37 8.97
CA ASP A 32 13.99 0.49 9.96
C ASP A 32 14.59 1.75 9.28
N GLU A 33 13.81 2.43 8.43
CA GLU A 33 14.23 3.78 8.05
C GLU A 33 14.21 4.69 9.29
N THR A 34 15.38 5.27 9.59
CA THR A 34 15.53 6.43 10.48
C THR A 34 14.42 7.44 10.20
N THR A 35 13.78 7.99 11.25
CA THR A 35 12.69 9.00 11.21
C THR A 35 12.64 9.73 9.85
N PRO A 36 11.81 9.27 8.90
CA PRO A 36 11.87 9.78 7.54
C PRO A 36 11.51 11.27 7.55
N ASN A 37 12.03 12.00 6.57
CA ASN A 37 11.61 13.38 6.35
C ASN A 37 10.06 13.41 6.32
N PRO A 38 9.38 14.29 7.07
CA PRO A 38 7.92 14.25 7.15
C PRO A 38 7.21 14.43 5.80
N ASN A 39 7.83 15.12 4.83
CA ASN A 39 7.31 15.23 3.48
C ASN A 39 7.46 13.90 2.72
N GLU A 40 8.60 13.23 2.91
CA GLU A 40 8.86 11.90 2.37
C GLU A 40 7.89 10.86 2.94
N HIS A 41 7.55 10.93 4.23
CA HIS A 41 6.49 10.11 4.82
C HIS A 41 5.19 10.22 4.03
N LEU A 42 4.72 11.45 3.73
CA LEU A 42 3.50 11.65 2.94
C LEU A 42 3.61 11.00 1.56
N ALA A 43 4.75 11.16 0.88
CA ALA A 43 4.98 10.54 -0.43
C ALA A 43 4.98 9.00 -0.35
N ILE A 44 5.71 8.42 0.62
CA ILE A 44 5.81 6.97 0.84
C ILE A 44 4.43 6.35 1.04
N ARG A 45 3.51 7.04 1.73
CA ARG A 45 2.13 6.56 1.92
C ARG A 45 1.40 6.28 0.61
N LEU A 46 1.58 7.12 -0.42
CA LEU A 46 0.99 6.88 -1.74
C LEU A 46 1.67 5.70 -2.44
N LEU A 47 3.00 5.65 -2.40
CA LEU A 47 3.78 4.57 -3.02
C LEU A 47 3.41 3.19 -2.45
N LYS A 48 3.42 3.07 -1.12
CA LYS A 48 3.07 1.82 -0.42
C LYS A 48 1.60 1.48 -0.61
N TYR A 49 0.71 2.46 -0.83
CA TYR A 49 -0.70 2.21 -1.12
C TYR A 49 -0.92 1.56 -2.49
N PHE A 50 -0.15 1.95 -3.51
CA PHE A 50 -0.19 1.24 -4.80
C PHE A 50 0.42 -0.15 -4.72
N MET A 51 1.56 -0.30 -4.03
CA MET A 51 2.17 -1.60 -3.75
C MET A 51 1.18 -2.55 -3.03
N PHE A 52 0.47 -2.02 -2.04
CA PHE A 52 -0.60 -2.72 -1.33
C PHE A 52 -1.69 -3.24 -2.28
N GLY A 53 -2.12 -2.43 -3.25
CA GLY A 53 -3.10 -2.86 -4.26
C GLY A 53 -2.65 -4.09 -5.07
N GLY A 54 -1.37 -4.17 -5.40
CA GLY A 54 -0.77 -5.33 -6.07
C GLY A 54 -0.67 -6.55 -5.18
N ILE A 55 -0.27 -6.36 -3.91
CA ILE A 55 -0.26 -7.43 -2.90
C ILE A 55 -1.67 -8.02 -2.76
N LEU A 56 -2.70 -7.18 -2.60
CA LEU A 56 -4.09 -7.63 -2.50
C LEU A 56 -4.55 -8.38 -3.75
N GLN A 57 -4.14 -7.95 -4.95
CA GLN A 57 -4.41 -8.69 -6.18
C GLN A 57 -3.88 -10.12 -6.11
N ALA A 58 -2.59 -10.26 -5.81
CA ALA A 58 -1.94 -11.57 -5.82
C ALA A 58 -2.48 -12.51 -4.75
N ILE A 59 -2.78 -11.97 -3.55
CA ILE A 59 -3.42 -12.71 -2.46
C ILE A 59 -4.82 -13.17 -2.88
N SER A 60 -5.61 -12.29 -3.48
CA SER A 60 -6.97 -12.62 -3.95
C SER A 60 -6.95 -13.77 -4.95
N GLU A 61 -6.03 -13.72 -5.92
CA GLU A 61 -5.87 -14.78 -6.91
C GLU A 61 -5.36 -16.10 -6.29
N GLN A 62 -4.48 -16.05 -5.28
CA GLN A 62 -3.95 -17.24 -4.61
C GLN A 62 -4.99 -17.92 -3.72
N THR A 63 -5.90 -17.15 -3.12
CA THR A 63 -6.79 -17.62 -2.04
C THR A 63 -8.26 -17.70 -2.45
N HIS A 64 -8.59 -17.20 -3.64
CA HIS A 64 -9.95 -17.03 -4.16
C HIS A 64 -10.87 -16.16 -3.29
N ILE A 65 -10.32 -15.40 -2.33
CA ILE A 65 -11.05 -14.37 -1.59
C ILE A 65 -11.13 -13.12 -2.49
N PRO A 66 -12.32 -12.56 -2.76
CA PRO A 66 -12.44 -11.35 -3.57
C PRO A 66 -11.60 -10.19 -3.02
N ARG A 67 -10.94 -9.44 -3.89
CA ARG A 67 -9.95 -8.42 -3.48
C ARG A 67 -10.55 -7.36 -2.57
N GLU A 68 -11.76 -6.92 -2.89
CA GLU A 68 -12.54 -5.94 -2.15
C GLU A 68 -13.01 -6.42 -0.78
N LYS A 69 -12.89 -7.73 -0.51
CA LYS A 69 -13.25 -8.35 0.78
C LYS A 69 -12.03 -8.66 1.64
N LEU A 70 -10.82 -8.73 1.06
CA LEU A 70 -9.60 -9.09 1.80
C LEU A 70 -9.30 -8.16 2.96
N VAL A 71 -9.65 -6.88 2.85
CA VAL A 71 -9.43 -5.87 3.88
C VAL A 71 -10.61 -4.93 3.99
N ILE A 72 -10.83 -4.42 5.20
CA ILE A 72 -11.89 -3.46 5.51
C ILE A 72 -11.24 -2.13 5.86
N GLY A 73 -11.66 -1.03 5.23
CA GLY A 73 -11.21 0.32 5.59
C GLY A 73 -11.70 0.73 6.98
N GLY A 74 -11.07 1.71 7.62
CA GLY A 74 -11.47 2.16 8.96
C GLY A 74 -10.28 2.50 9.86
N PRO A 75 -10.49 2.74 11.17
CA PRO A 75 -9.38 2.93 12.09
C PRO A 75 -8.57 1.65 12.15
N SER A 76 -7.25 1.77 11.98
CA SER A 76 -6.40 0.59 11.93
C SER A 76 -6.26 -0.05 13.31
N LEU A 77 -6.41 -1.37 13.33
CA LEU A 77 -6.21 -2.21 14.50
C LEU A 77 -4.80 -2.83 14.54
N PHE A 78 -4.00 -2.61 13.49
CA PHE A 78 -2.66 -3.15 13.35
C PHE A 78 -1.64 -2.05 13.56
N GLN A 79 -0.70 -2.23 14.49
CA GLN A 79 0.41 -1.31 14.69
C GLN A 79 1.68 -2.10 14.99
N ASP A 80 2.75 -1.83 14.24
CA ASP A 80 4.06 -2.33 14.57
C ASP A 80 4.54 -1.62 15.85
N LYS A 81 4.76 -2.38 16.93
CA LYS A 81 5.25 -1.83 18.21
C LYS A 81 6.74 -1.47 18.15
N HIS A 82 7.28 -1.26 16.95
CA HIS A 82 8.69 -1.02 16.66
C HIS A 82 9.02 0.48 16.62
N SER A 83 8.04 1.32 16.27
CA SER A 83 8.14 2.76 16.41
C SER A 83 8.20 3.17 17.88
N LEU A 84 9.41 3.29 18.41
CA LEU A 84 9.69 3.95 19.68
C LEU A 84 9.52 5.46 19.46
N ALA A 85 8.28 5.94 19.45
CA ALA A 85 7.99 7.36 19.36
C ALA A 85 8.63 8.07 20.57
N GLY A 86 9.79 8.71 20.36
CA GLY A 86 10.42 9.57 21.35
C GLY A 86 9.52 10.76 21.72
N SER A 87 9.91 11.52 22.74
CA SER A 87 9.16 12.71 23.16
C SER A 87 8.95 13.67 21.98
N GLY A 88 7.70 13.93 21.61
CA GLY A 88 7.36 14.89 20.56
C GLY A 88 7.19 14.31 19.14
N LEU A 89 7.22 12.98 18.97
CA LEU A 89 6.89 12.31 17.70
C LEU A 89 5.63 11.45 17.85
N HIS A 90 4.95 11.21 16.73
CA HIS A 90 3.85 10.26 16.62
C HIS A 90 4.25 9.10 15.72
N ALA A 91 3.89 7.87 16.08
CA ALA A 91 3.90 6.73 15.17
C ALA A 91 2.71 6.86 14.19
N ALA A 92 3.00 7.18 12.93
CA ALA A 92 2.00 7.35 11.89
C ALA A 92 1.95 6.13 10.98
N HIS A 93 0.75 5.64 10.70
CA HIS A 93 0.57 4.49 9.82
C HIS A 93 0.90 4.87 8.38
N VAL A 94 1.64 4.00 7.72
CA VAL A 94 1.89 4.17 6.28
C VAL A 94 0.65 3.75 5.48
N ILE A 95 0.01 2.65 5.88
CA ILE A 95 -1.22 2.12 5.30
C ILE A 95 -2.32 2.07 6.36
N ARG A 96 -3.50 2.58 6.03
CA ARG A 96 -4.67 2.56 6.92
C ARG A 96 -5.71 1.54 6.44
N VAL A 97 -5.84 0.43 7.17
CA VAL A 97 -6.95 -0.52 7.06
C VAL A 97 -7.34 -1.00 8.46
N CYS A 98 -8.61 -1.27 8.67
CA CYS A 98 -9.17 -1.69 9.95
C CYS A 98 -8.97 -3.17 10.24
N ALA A 99 -9.36 -4.04 9.31
CA ALA A 99 -9.31 -5.48 9.50
C ALA A 99 -8.92 -6.21 8.21
N ILE A 100 -8.47 -7.46 8.37
CA ILE A 100 -8.25 -8.43 7.30
C ILE A 100 -9.37 -9.47 7.38
N ASP A 101 -9.78 -10.01 6.23
CA ASP A 101 -10.76 -11.10 6.15
C ASP A 101 -10.36 -12.31 7.02
N GLU A 102 -11.30 -12.77 7.84
CA GLU A 102 -11.08 -13.88 8.78
C GLU A 102 -10.79 -15.21 8.07
N THR A 103 -11.30 -15.40 6.84
CA THR A 103 -11.03 -16.60 6.05
C THR A 103 -9.56 -16.68 5.67
N LEU A 104 -8.91 -15.54 5.41
CA LEU A 104 -7.48 -15.49 5.14
C LEU A 104 -6.69 -15.94 6.39
N ALA A 105 -7.05 -15.42 7.57
CA ALA A 105 -6.42 -15.79 8.84
C ALA A 105 -6.54 -17.29 9.14
N MET A 106 -7.71 -17.88 8.89
CA MET A 106 -7.94 -19.31 9.12
C MET A 106 -7.22 -20.22 8.13
N ARG A 107 -7.20 -19.87 6.84
CA ARG A 107 -6.68 -20.76 5.77
C ARG A 107 -5.22 -20.50 5.42
N HIS A 108 -4.73 -19.29 5.63
CA HIS A 108 -3.40 -18.84 5.22
C HIS A 108 -2.72 -17.98 6.32
N PRO A 109 -2.50 -18.53 7.53
CA PRO A 109 -2.05 -17.76 8.69
C PRO A 109 -0.72 -17.02 8.48
N ASN A 110 0.26 -17.63 7.80
CA ASN A 110 1.54 -16.96 7.50
C ASN A 110 1.35 -15.74 6.59
N LEU A 111 0.49 -15.87 5.59
CA LEU A 111 0.17 -14.79 4.66
C LEU A 111 -0.60 -13.68 5.37
N THR A 112 -1.48 -14.03 6.31
CA THR A 112 -2.14 -13.06 7.18
C THR A 112 -1.13 -12.32 8.05
N ILE A 113 -0.21 -13.00 8.70
CA ILE A 113 0.83 -12.36 9.53
C ILE A 113 1.70 -11.42 8.68
N ALA A 114 2.12 -11.86 7.49
CA ALA A 114 2.86 -11.02 6.55
C ALA A 114 2.06 -9.76 6.15
N LEU A 115 0.76 -9.93 5.86
CA LEU A 115 -0.13 -8.81 5.54
C LEU A 115 -0.32 -7.87 6.73
N GLN A 116 -0.47 -8.40 7.94
CA GLN A 116 -0.59 -7.63 9.19
C GLN A 116 0.67 -6.79 9.45
N ASN A 117 1.84 -7.36 9.26
CA ASN A 117 3.10 -6.64 9.44
C ASN A 117 3.28 -5.55 8.38
N TYR A 118 2.90 -5.82 7.13
CA TYR A 118 2.95 -4.83 6.06
C TYR A 118 2.04 -3.62 6.33
N ILE A 119 0.78 -3.87 6.70
CA ILE A 119 -0.21 -2.79 6.95
C ILE A 119 -0.03 -2.12 8.32
N GLY A 120 0.53 -2.85 9.29
CA GLY A 120 0.81 -2.34 10.63
C GLY A 120 2.04 -1.43 10.67
N HIS A 121 2.80 -1.34 9.57
CA HIS A 121 3.99 -0.53 9.51
C HIS A 121 3.70 0.96 9.81
N THR A 122 4.44 1.50 10.78
CA THR A 122 4.39 2.90 11.17
C THR A 122 5.75 3.59 11.01
N GLN A 123 5.71 4.90 10.83
CA GLN A 123 6.89 5.76 10.77
C GLN A 123 6.74 6.87 11.82
N ASN A 124 7.83 7.19 12.51
CA ASN A 124 7.84 8.32 13.45
C ASN A 124 7.82 9.64 12.68
N VAL A 125 6.85 10.50 12.96
CA VAL A 125 6.71 11.82 12.34
C VAL A 125 6.29 12.89 13.34
N PRO A 126 6.53 14.18 13.07
CA PRO A 126 6.01 15.24 13.90
C PRO A 126 4.47 15.21 13.97
N PRO A 127 3.86 15.54 15.13
CA PRO A 127 2.41 15.44 15.35
C PRO A 127 1.53 16.12 14.30
N VAL A 128 2.03 17.20 13.68
CA VAL A 128 1.32 17.94 12.64
C VAL A 128 1.06 17.11 11.37
N PHE A 129 1.89 16.09 11.09
CA PHE A 129 1.73 15.18 9.95
C PHE A 129 0.81 13.99 10.23
N ASN A 130 0.51 13.69 11.51
CA ASN A 130 -0.34 12.55 11.92
C ASN A 130 -1.60 12.97 12.69
N ARG A 131 -2.05 14.23 12.55
CA ARG A 131 -3.26 14.70 13.20
C ARG A 131 -4.50 14.26 12.43
N TRP A 132 -5.52 13.75 13.13
CA TRP A 132 -6.80 13.32 12.53
C TRP A 132 -7.52 14.43 11.76
N GLY A 133 -7.60 15.65 12.33
CA GLY A 133 -8.15 16.83 11.65
C GLY A 133 -7.17 17.53 10.70
N GLY A 134 -6.04 16.90 10.37
CA GLY A 134 -5.00 17.46 9.50
C GLY A 134 -4.70 16.55 8.30
N ILE A 135 -3.52 16.73 7.71
CA ILE A 135 -3.10 16.00 6.50
C ILE A 135 -3.08 14.48 6.71
N GLY A 136 -2.58 14.00 7.86
CA GLY A 136 -2.48 12.58 8.16
C GLY A 136 -3.83 11.89 8.19
N GLY A 137 -4.81 12.47 8.88
CA GLY A 137 -6.18 11.92 8.91
C GLY A 137 -6.92 12.04 7.57
N ALA A 138 -6.63 13.08 6.77
CA ALA A 138 -7.17 13.18 5.42
C ALA A 138 -6.65 12.06 4.50
N ILE A 139 -5.35 11.72 4.61
CA ILE A 139 -4.77 10.59 3.88
C ILE A 139 -5.31 9.25 4.41
N ASP A 140 -5.46 9.08 5.73
CA ASP A 140 -6.06 7.88 6.33
C ASP A 140 -7.46 7.61 5.75
N LEU A 141 -8.28 8.67 5.68
CA LEU A 141 -9.62 8.62 5.12
C LEU A 141 -9.59 8.31 3.62
N PHE A 142 -8.68 8.93 2.87
CA PHE A 142 -8.46 8.64 1.46
C PHE A 142 -8.12 7.15 1.23
N GLN A 143 -7.15 6.60 1.96
CA GLN A 143 -6.75 5.20 1.82
C GLN A 143 -7.92 4.26 2.15
N SER A 144 -8.62 4.52 3.25
CA SER A 144 -9.75 3.67 3.67
C SER A 144 -10.93 3.71 2.69
N SER A 145 -11.22 4.88 2.12
CA SER A 145 -12.38 5.08 1.23
C SER A 145 -12.11 4.67 -0.23
N ASN A 146 -10.85 4.60 -0.66
CA ASN A 146 -10.49 4.28 -2.04
C ASN A 146 -10.05 2.82 -2.25
N LEU A 147 -10.22 1.94 -1.27
CA LEU A 147 -9.86 0.52 -1.41
C LEU A 147 -10.55 -0.13 -2.61
N THR A 148 -11.83 0.19 -2.84
CA THR A 148 -12.59 -0.31 -4.00
C THR A 148 -12.03 0.19 -5.33
N GLU A 149 -11.58 1.44 -5.42
CA GLU A 149 -10.95 1.96 -6.64
C GLU A 149 -9.58 1.34 -6.86
N LEU A 150 -8.77 1.22 -5.81
CA LEU A 150 -7.48 0.53 -5.85
C LEU A 150 -7.64 -0.93 -6.33
N ALA A 151 -8.72 -1.60 -5.91
CA ALA A 151 -9.02 -2.97 -6.29
C ALA A 151 -9.33 -3.16 -7.79
N LYS A 152 -9.72 -2.10 -8.51
CA LYS A 152 -10.02 -2.17 -9.95
C LYS A 152 -8.77 -2.19 -10.84
N ILE A 153 -7.60 -1.86 -10.29
CA ILE A 153 -6.34 -1.86 -11.06
C ILE A 153 -5.90 -3.30 -11.30
N ASN A 154 -5.59 -3.65 -12.55
CA ASN A 154 -5.05 -4.96 -12.91
C ASN A 154 -3.55 -4.89 -13.15
N PHE A 155 -2.76 -5.29 -12.16
CA PHE A 155 -1.30 -5.20 -12.17
C PHE A 155 -0.61 -6.22 -13.09
N THR A 156 -1.34 -7.23 -13.60
CA THR A 156 -0.84 -8.16 -14.62
C THR A 156 -0.88 -7.58 -16.04
N ARG A 157 -1.67 -6.53 -16.27
CA ARG A 157 -1.81 -5.85 -17.56
C ARG A 157 -0.89 -4.63 -17.62
N GLY A 158 -0.60 -4.13 -18.82
CA GLY A 158 0.21 -2.93 -18.99
C GLY A 158 -0.40 -1.67 -18.34
N TYR A 159 0.44 -0.65 -18.15
CA TYR A 159 0.01 0.69 -17.76
C TYR A 159 -0.56 1.43 -18.97
N ALA A 160 -1.81 1.13 -19.32
CA ALA A 160 -2.53 1.75 -20.43
C ALA A 160 -4.04 1.65 -20.22
N GLY A 161 -4.81 2.51 -20.89
CA GLY A 161 -6.27 2.47 -20.90
C GLY A 161 -6.86 2.60 -19.50
N ARG A 162 -7.64 1.60 -19.08
CA ARG A 162 -8.34 1.63 -17.78
C ARG A 162 -7.39 1.70 -16.58
N ASN A 163 -6.25 1.02 -16.62
CA ASN A 163 -5.25 1.07 -15.53
C ASN A 163 -4.71 2.49 -15.37
N GLU A 164 -4.31 3.12 -16.48
CA GLU A 164 -3.79 4.48 -16.49
C GLU A 164 -4.82 5.48 -15.95
N GLN A 165 -6.08 5.37 -16.39
CA GLN A 165 -7.17 6.23 -15.94
C GLN A 165 -7.39 6.14 -14.43
N ILE A 166 -7.51 4.92 -13.87
CA ILE A 166 -7.75 4.72 -12.43
C ILE A 166 -6.57 5.26 -11.61
N VAL A 167 -5.33 4.93 -12.00
CA VAL A 167 -4.13 5.39 -11.30
C VAL A 167 -4.08 6.93 -11.28
N LYS A 168 -4.32 7.59 -12.41
CA LYS A 168 -4.35 9.05 -12.50
C LYS A 168 -5.42 9.67 -11.59
N VAL A 169 -6.62 9.09 -11.53
CA VAL A 169 -7.68 9.59 -10.63
C VAL A 169 -7.26 9.49 -9.16
N ILE A 170 -6.73 8.33 -8.74
CA ILE A 170 -6.27 8.12 -7.35
C ILE A 170 -5.16 9.11 -7.00
N VAL A 171 -4.18 9.30 -7.89
CA VAL A 171 -3.07 10.24 -7.70
C VAL A 171 -3.56 11.68 -7.59
N GLU A 172 -4.50 12.08 -8.45
CA GLU A 172 -5.06 13.43 -8.45
C GLU A 172 -5.81 13.75 -7.14
N ILE A 173 -6.58 12.79 -6.62
CA ILE A 173 -7.26 12.94 -5.32
C ILE A 173 -6.24 13.10 -4.20
N PHE A 174 -5.20 12.26 -4.20
CA PHE A 174 -4.13 12.34 -3.20
C PHE A 174 -3.40 13.69 -3.26
N ARG A 175 -2.99 14.12 -4.45
CA ARG A 175 -2.32 15.40 -4.67
C ARG A 175 -3.15 16.57 -4.15
N LYS A 176 -4.45 16.60 -4.43
CA LYS A 176 -5.37 17.63 -3.93
C LYS A 176 -5.45 17.67 -2.41
N ILE A 177 -5.35 16.52 -1.74
CA ILE A 177 -5.27 16.48 -0.27
C ILE A 177 -3.99 17.18 0.19
N ILE A 178 -2.84 16.82 -0.37
CA ILE A 178 -1.56 17.43 -0.02
C ILE A 178 -1.57 18.94 -0.24
N GLU A 179 -2.00 19.39 -1.43
CA GLU A 179 -2.10 20.81 -1.79
C GLU A 179 -3.04 21.59 -0.88
N LYS A 180 -4.21 21.02 -0.53
CA LYS A 180 -5.17 21.65 0.39
C LYS A 180 -4.54 21.97 1.74
N TYR A 181 -3.76 21.03 2.29
CA TYR A 181 -3.18 21.18 3.62
C TYR A 181 -1.84 21.91 3.60
N ALA A 182 -1.14 21.99 2.46
CA ALA A 182 0.15 22.67 2.32
C ALA A 182 0.14 24.12 2.87
N ASN A 183 -0.92 24.87 2.58
CA ASN A 183 -1.07 26.27 3.02
C ASN A 183 -1.21 26.43 4.54
N GLY A 184 -1.54 25.35 5.26
CA GLY A 184 -1.68 25.34 6.73
C GLY A 184 -0.38 25.09 7.49
N PHE A 185 0.73 24.80 6.79
CA PHE A 185 2.02 24.53 7.41
C PHE A 185 2.88 25.79 7.49
N LYS A 186 3.73 25.87 8.53
CA LYS A 186 4.87 26.81 8.51
C LYS A 186 5.79 26.42 7.35
N HIS A 187 6.20 27.39 6.53
CA HIS A 187 7.01 27.16 5.33
C HIS A 187 8.30 26.36 5.54
N SER A 188 8.86 26.34 6.76
CA SER A 188 10.08 25.58 7.08
C SER A 188 9.87 24.08 7.33
N LEU A 189 8.62 23.63 7.53
CA LEU A 189 8.33 22.24 7.89
C LEU A 189 7.75 21.42 6.73
N PHE A 190 7.23 22.08 5.69
CA PHE A 190 6.50 21.43 4.62
C PHE A 190 7.06 21.82 3.26
N ASN A 191 7.40 20.80 2.47
CA ASN A 191 7.83 20.93 1.09
C ASN A 191 6.84 20.17 0.20
N LEU A 192 6.05 20.93 -0.57
CA LEU A 192 5.03 20.38 -1.46
C LEU A 192 5.65 19.47 -2.53
N GLN A 193 6.82 19.81 -3.06
CA GLN A 193 7.47 19.04 -4.11
C GLN A 193 7.91 17.67 -3.59
N GLU A 194 8.52 17.63 -2.40
CA GLU A 194 8.90 16.37 -1.74
C GLU A 194 7.65 15.54 -1.39
N ALA A 195 6.62 16.16 -0.81
CA ALA A 195 5.39 15.48 -0.42
C ALA A 195 4.56 14.94 -1.59
N THR A 196 4.79 15.46 -2.81
CA THR A 196 4.10 15.06 -4.04
C THR A 196 5.01 14.40 -5.07
N ILE A 197 6.24 14.02 -4.71
CA ILE A 197 7.23 13.50 -5.66
C ILE A 197 6.74 12.28 -6.45
N TYR A 198 5.91 11.42 -5.86
CA TYR A 198 5.32 10.28 -6.58
C TYR A 198 4.05 10.64 -7.35
N CYS A 199 3.45 11.80 -7.11
CA CYS A 199 2.30 12.28 -7.88
C CYS A 199 2.68 12.73 -9.29
N THR A 200 3.96 13.08 -9.52
CA THR A 200 4.44 13.55 -10.83
C THR A 200 4.67 12.41 -11.82
N ASP A 201 4.78 11.16 -11.34
CA ASP A 201 4.95 9.97 -12.19
C ASP A 201 3.97 8.84 -11.78
N PRO A 202 2.72 8.92 -12.26
CA PRO A 202 1.73 7.87 -12.02
C PRO A 202 2.13 6.48 -12.57
N ALA A 203 2.97 6.41 -13.61
CA ALA A 203 3.44 5.14 -14.15
C ALA A 203 4.35 4.41 -13.14
N ARG A 204 5.22 5.15 -12.44
CA ARG A 204 6.04 4.61 -11.35
C ARG A 204 5.18 4.00 -10.23
N LEU A 205 4.07 4.63 -9.88
CA LEU A 205 3.14 4.08 -8.88
C LEU A 205 2.50 2.78 -9.35
N PHE A 206 2.09 2.69 -10.62
CA PHE A 206 1.61 1.44 -11.20
C PHE A 206 2.67 0.34 -11.15
N HIS A 207 3.93 0.66 -11.50
CA HIS A 207 5.04 -0.26 -11.40
C HIS A 207 5.28 -0.76 -9.97
N LYS A 208 5.15 0.12 -8.96
CA LYS A 208 5.23 -0.28 -7.54
C LYS A 208 4.10 -1.23 -7.13
N GLY A 209 2.90 -1.03 -7.66
CA GLY A 209 1.84 -2.03 -7.53
C GLY A 209 2.21 -3.38 -8.16
N ARG A 210 2.79 -3.38 -9.35
CA ARG A 210 3.26 -4.63 -9.98
C ARG A 210 4.36 -5.31 -9.15
N GLU A 211 5.31 -4.56 -8.61
CA GLU A 211 6.32 -5.12 -7.70
C GLU A 211 5.67 -5.81 -6.50
N GLY A 212 4.70 -5.17 -5.85
CA GLY A 212 3.94 -5.79 -4.75
C GLY A 212 3.20 -7.06 -5.14
N TYR A 213 2.62 -7.09 -6.35
CA TYR A 213 2.01 -8.31 -6.92
C TYR A 213 3.04 -9.43 -7.09
N ASP A 214 4.18 -9.13 -7.72
CA ASP A 214 5.24 -10.10 -8.00
C ASP A 214 5.84 -10.66 -6.70
N MET A 215 6.02 -9.82 -5.67
CA MET A 215 6.52 -10.23 -4.34
C MET A 215 5.67 -11.33 -3.69
N VAL A 216 4.35 -11.29 -3.86
CA VAL A 216 3.48 -12.35 -3.34
C VAL A 216 3.61 -13.61 -4.20
N LYS A 217 3.59 -13.46 -5.53
CA LYS A 217 3.68 -14.60 -6.45
C LYS A 217 4.99 -15.39 -6.31
N ASN A 218 6.10 -14.70 -6.06
CA ASN A 218 7.41 -15.34 -5.86
C ASN A 218 7.74 -15.64 -4.38
N LYS A 219 6.76 -15.53 -3.47
CA LYS A 219 6.88 -15.79 -2.03
C LYS A 219 7.85 -14.87 -1.27
N MET A 220 8.43 -13.83 -1.88
CA MET A 220 9.28 -12.86 -1.18
C MET A 220 8.50 -12.08 -0.13
N PHE A 221 7.23 -11.77 -0.39
CA PHE A 221 6.37 -11.06 0.56
C PHE A 221 6.22 -11.83 1.88
N GLU A 222 5.82 -13.10 1.82
CA GLU A 222 5.67 -13.94 2.99
C GLU A 222 7.02 -14.12 3.69
N ARG A 223 8.10 -14.46 2.95
CA ARG A 223 9.43 -14.64 3.54
C ARG A 223 9.91 -13.41 4.30
N HIS A 224 9.71 -12.22 3.75
CA HIS A 224 10.18 -10.99 4.36
C HIS A 224 9.28 -10.59 5.54
N TYR A 225 7.98 -10.40 5.31
CA TYR A 225 7.09 -9.85 6.33
C TYR A 225 6.67 -10.87 7.39
N PHE A 226 6.80 -12.17 7.15
CA PHE A 226 6.66 -13.19 8.20
C PHE A 226 7.91 -13.26 9.09
N ALA A 227 9.12 -13.11 8.54
CA ALA A 227 10.35 -13.18 9.32
C ALA A 227 10.49 -12.04 10.35
N LEU A 228 9.80 -10.91 10.11
CA LEU A 228 9.74 -9.78 11.05
C LEU A 228 8.80 -10.02 12.22
N ALA A 229 7.98 -11.05 12.14
CA ALA A 229 7.01 -11.35 13.15
C ALA A 229 7.75 -11.86 14.41
N LYS A 230 7.46 -11.27 15.57
CA LYS A 230 8.04 -11.73 16.85
C LYS A 230 7.69 -13.22 17.04
N PRO A 231 8.47 -14.01 17.81
CA PRO A 231 8.20 -15.44 18.04
C PRO A 231 6.78 -15.78 18.55
N THR A 232 6.02 -14.77 19.02
CA THR A 232 4.65 -14.87 19.53
C THR A 232 3.58 -14.26 18.62
N SER A 233 3.92 -13.76 17.43
CA SER A 233 2.94 -13.16 16.51
C SER A 233 1.95 -14.22 16.04
N ARG A 234 0.68 -14.08 16.47
CA ARG A 234 -0.44 -14.85 15.95
C ARG A 234 -1.17 -14.01 14.92
N ALA A 235 -1.79 -14.66 13.94
CA ALA A 235 -2.74 -13.99 13.07
C ALA A 235 -3.86 -13.41 13.95
N GLU A 236 -3.87 -12.10 14.12
CA GLU A 236 -4.92 -11.43 14.91
C GLU A 236 -6.22 -11.42 14.10
N ILE A 237 -7.27 -12.06 14.62
CA ILE A 237 -8.59 -12.06 14.00
C ILE A 237 -9.39 -10.92 14.64
N TYR A 238 -9.64 -9.89 13.85
CA TYR A 238 -10.48 -8.77 14.27
C TYR A 238 -11.90 -8.94 13.74
N ASN A 239 -12.89 -8.83 14.63
CA ASN A 239 -14.29 -8.89 14.23
C ASN A 239 -14.64 -7.65 13.39
N SER A 240 -15.08 -7.88 12.15
CA SER A 240 -15.42 -6.83 11.17
C SER A 240 -16.54 -5.89 11.64
N THR A 241 -17.38 -6.29 12.61
CA THR A 241 -18.39 -5.41 13.23
C THR A 241 -17.76 -4.19 13.92
N VAL A 242 -16.55 -4.31 14.46
CA VAL A 242 -15.82 -3.19 15.10
C VAL A 242 -15.44 -2.10 14.08
N CYS A 243 -15.23 -2.49 12.82
CA CYS A 243 -14.86 -1.56 11.74
C CYS A 243 -16.05 -0.73 11.24
N ASN A 244 -17.23 -1.34 11.11
CA ASN A 244 -18.43 -0.69 10.56
C ASN A 244 -18.96 0.47 11.43
N ASP A 245 -18.88 0.34 12.75
CA ASP A 245 -19.28 1.41 13.68
C ASP A 245 -18.27 2.58 13.70
N SER A 246 -17.03 2.29 13.32
CA SER A 246 -15.94 3.26 13.34
C SER A 246 -15.87 4.09 12.05
N ILE A 247 -16.19 3.51 10.89
CA ILE A 247 -16.28 4.25 9.61
C ILE A 247 -17.32 5.39 9.71
N LYS A 248 -18.46 5.14 10.38
CA LYS A 248 -19.49 6.18 10.61
C LYS A 248 -18.97 7.37 11.44
N LYS A 249 -17.97 7.13 12.29
CA LYS A 249 -17.32 8.13 13.15
C LYS A 249 -16.10 8.79 12.50
N MET A 250 -15.57 8.24 11.41
CA MET A 250 -14.45 8.81 10.64
C MET A 250 -14.82 10.02 9.76
N LYS A 251 -16.01 10.62 9.95
CA LYS A 251 -16.32 11.90 9.33
C LYS A 251 -15.33 12.95 9.88
N CYS A 252 -14.37 13.35 9.05
CA CYS A 252 -13.51 14.48 9.37
C CYS A 252 -14.43 15.69 9.63
N PRO A 253 -14.29 16.43 10.74
CA PRO A 253 -15.11 17.60 10.99
C PRO A 253 -15.07 18.49 9.76
N ARG A 254 -16.23 18.89 9.24
CA ARG A 254 -16.28 19.95 8.23
C ARG A 254 -15.76 21.22 8.91
N PHE A 255 -14.49 21.52 8.69
CA PHE A 255 -13.98 22.86 8.95
C PHE A 255 -14.54 23.73 7.82
N TYR A 256 -15.57 24.50 8.18
CA TYR A 256 -16.04 25.68 7.45
C TYR A 256 -14.98 26.77 7.53
#